data_AF-R8CNS5-F1
#
_entry.id   AF-R8CNS5-F1
#
_cell.length_a   1.000
_cell.length_b   1.000
_cell.length_c   1.000
_cell.angle_alpha   90.00
_cell.angle_beta   90.00
_cell.angle_gamma   90.00
#
_symmetry.space_group_name_H-M   'P 1'
#
loop_
_entity.id
_entity.type
_entity.pdbx_description
1 polymer ?
#
loop_
_entity_poly.entity_id
_entity_poly.type
_entity_poly.pdbx_seq_one_letter_code
_entity_poly.pdbx_strand_id
1 'polypeptide(L)'
;WYGTADYGCWIVNDAKKRFALAGQVPFGDNNMSSKKYASPFPLHDHGAKEGIRHYMCWYVNEKGIGEYHLLIGGVIMKIAEGVKKLGFNY
;
A
#
# COMPACT_ATOMS: atom_id res chain seq x y z
N TRP A 1 2.14 -7.56 -10.21
CA TRP A 1 2.20 -8.29 -8.93
C TRP A 1 3.59 -8.09 -8.33
N TYR A 2 3.69 -7.89 -7.01
CA TYR A 2 4.94 -7.81 -6.25
C TYR A 2 4.99 -8.94 -5.22
N GLY A 3 6.16 -9.55 -5.03
CA GLY A 3 6.34 -10.61 -4.03
C GLY A 3 7.78 -10.68 -3.53
N THR A 4 7.91 -10.92 -2.23
CA THR A 4 9.14 -11.32 -1.54
C THR A 4 9.00 -12.76 -1.05
N ALA A 5 9.96 -13.24 -0.26
CA ALA A 5 9.82 -14.53 0.44
C ALA A 5 8.68 -14.51 1.47
N ASP A 6 8.37 -13.35 2.05
CA ASP A 6 7.53 -13.23 3.24
C ASP A 6 6.14 -12.64 2.94
N TYR A 7 6.02 -11.76 1.94
CA TYR A 7 4.76 -11.09 1.63
C TYR A 7 4.66 -10.74 0.14
N GLY A 8 3.44 -10.48 -0.32
CA GLY A 8 3.18 -10.08 -1.68
C GLY A 8 1.85 -9.36 -1.82
N CYS A 9 1.72 -8.55 -2.85
CA CYS A 9 0.50 -7.81 -3.12
C CYS A 9 0.39 -7.44 -4.60
N TRP A 10 -0.82 -7.08 -5.01
CA TRP A 10 -1.02 -6.41 -6.30
C TRP A 10 -0.36 -5.03 -6.28
N ILE A 11 0.06 -4.53 -7.44
CA ILE A 11 0.45 -3.12 -7.61
C ILE A 11 -0.59 -2.52 -8.53
N VAL A 12 -1.22 -1.43 -8.09
CA VAL A 12 -2.06 -0.59 -8.93
C VAL A 12 -1.43 0.79 -8.98
N ASN A 13 -1.16 1.31 -10.18
CA ASN A 13 -0.39 2.52 -10.36
C ASN A 13 -1.08 3.50 -11.31
N ASP A 14 -1.59 4.59 -10.73
CA ASP A 14 -2.21 5.70 -11.45
C ASP A 14 -1.21 6.85 -11.70
N ALA A 15 0.03 6.73 -11.22
CA ALA A 15 1.06 7.71 -11.49
C ALA A 15 1.46 7.67 -12.97
N LYS A 16 1.33 8.82 -13.64
CA LYS A 16 1.76 9.00 -15.05
C LYS A 16 3.28 8.97 -15.21
N LYS A 17 4.04 9.16 -14.12
CA LYS A 17 5.51 9.12 -14.14
C LYS A 17 5.98 7.66 -14.10
N ARG A 18 6.80 7.27 -15.08
CA ARG A 18 7.47 5.96 -15.10
C ARG A 18 8.45 5.88 -13.92
N PHE A 19 8.24 4.91 -13.04
CA PHE A 19 9.15 4.39 -12.00
C PHE A 19 10.29 5.35 -11.60
N ALA A 20 9.97 6.47 -10.95
CA ALA A 20 11.01 7.28 -10.33
C ALA A 20 11.50 6.55 -9.06
N LEU A 21 12.79 6.24 -9.00
CA LEU A 21 13.45 5.74 -7.80
C LEU A 21 13.23 6.75 -6.65
N ALA A 22 12.82 6.22 -5.51
CA ALA A 22 12.37 6.99 -4.37
C ALA A 22 13.44 8.00 -3.91
N GLY A 23 13.08 9.28 -3.93
CA GLY A 23 13.55 10.17 -2.87
C GLY A 23 12.76 9.80 -1.62
N GLN A 24 13.44 9.42 -0.53
CA GLN A 24 12.84 9.29 0.80
C GLN A 24 12.46 10.69 1.29
N VAL A 25 11.39 11.26 0.73
CA VAL A 25 10.83 12.49 1.24
C VAL A 25 9.72 12.08 2.20
N PRO A 26 9.86 12.34 3.52
CA PRO A 26 8.73 12.26 4.42
C PRO A 26 7.68 13.22 3.85
N PHE A 27 6.53 12.70 3.41
CA PHE A 27 5.44 13.56 3.00
C PHE A 27 4.96 14.29 4.27
N GLY A 28 5.32 15.57 4.38
CA GLY A 28 4.96 16.43 5.49
C GLY A 28 3.48 16.77 5.46
N ASP A 29 2.65 15.83 5.90
CA ASP A 29 1.42 16.14 6.61
C ASP A 29 1.68 15.78 8.07
N ASN A 30 1.34 16.67 9.01
CA ASN A 30 1.56 16.58 10.46
C ASN A 30 0.80 15.41 11.15
N ASN A 31 0.58 14.30 10.46
CA ASN A 31 -0.09 13.12 10.93
C ASN A 31 0.84 11.90 10.76
N MET A 32 1.73 11.76 11.73
CA MET A 32 2.87 10.84 11.81
C MET A 32 2.46 9.36 12.01
N SER A 33 1.39 8.91 11.34
CA SER A 33 0.84 7.54 11.43
C SER A 33 0.75 6.82 10.08
N SER A 34 0.96 7.49 8.96
CA SER A 34 0.61 6.92 7.65
C SER A 34 1.83 6.31 6.96
N LYS A 35 1.89 4.98 6.91
CA LYS A 35 2.84 4.17 6.11
C LYS A 35 2.67 4.42 4.59
N LYS A 36 2.93 5.65 4.15
CA LYS A 36 2.84 6.15 2.77
C LYS A 36 4.23 6.50 2.28
N TYR A 37 4.55 6.15 1.04
CA TYR A 37 5.90 6.30 0.51
C TYR A 37 5.87 6.75 -0.94
N ALA A 38 6.80 7.61 -1.36
CA ALA A 38 7.03 7.91 -2.77
C ALA A 38 7.75 6.72 -3.46
N SER A 39 7.06 5.59 -3.59
CA SER A 39 7.62 4.34 -4.08
C SER A 39 6.61 3.58 -4.95
N PRO A 40 7.02 3.08 -6.12
CA PRO A 40 6.16 2.26 -6.97
C PRO A 40 5.94 0.83 -6.44
N PHE A 41 6.72 0.41 -5.44
CA PHE A 41 6.63 -0.89 -4.78
C PHE A 41 6.52 -0.73 -3.25
N PRO A 42 5.89 -1.70 -2.55
CA PRO A 42 5.83 -1.67 -1.09
C PRO A 42 7.23 -1.77 -0.49
N LEU A 43 7.41 -1.16 0.69
CA LEU A 43 8.68 -1.13 1.42
C LEU A 43 8.63 -1.89 2.75
N HIS A 44 7.50 -2.47 3.08
CA HIS A 44 7.25 -3.21 4.32
C HIS A 44 6.09 -4.18 4.08
N ASP A 45 5.99 -5.22 4.90
CA ASP A 45 4.84 -6.12 4.88
C ASP A 45 3.55 -5.37 5.26
N HIS A 46 2.46 -5.66 4.56
CA HIS A 46 1.14 -5.14 4.89
C HIS A 46 0.66 -5.58 6.28
N GLY A 47 1.16 -6.70 6.82
CA GLY A 47 0.83 -7.19 8.16
C GLY A 47 -0.63 -7.66 8.27
N ALA A 48 -1.21 -8.10 7.16
CA ALA A 48 -2.61 -8.49 7.09
C ALA A 48 -2.74 -9.97 7.41
N LYS A 49 -3.81 -10.33 8.12
CA LYS A 49 -4.14 -11.72 8.45
C LYS A 49 -4.42 -12.52 7.18
N GLU A 50 -4.26 -13.83 7.29
CA GLU A 50 -4.38 -14.77 6.16
C GLU A 50 -5.68 -14.60 5.36
N GLY A 51 -6.81 -14.34 6.02
CA GLY A 51 -8.10 -14.20 5.35
C GLY A 51 -8.25 -12.97 4.44
N ILE A 52 -7.37 -11.96 4.54
CA ILE A 52 -7.44 -10.76 3.70
C ILE A 52 -6.15 -10.46 2.91
N ARG A 53 -5.07 -11.25 3.11
CA ARG A 53 -3.76 -11.03 2.48
C ARG A 53 -3.83 -10.95 0.96
N HIS A 54 -4.65 -11.79 0.33
CA HIS A 54 -4.75 -11.90 -1.12
C HIS A 54 -5.51 -10.74 -1.77
N TYR A 55 -6.26 -9.98 -0.97
CA TYR A 55 -6.92 -8.75 -1.41
C TYR A 55 -6.02 -7.52 -1.26
N MET A 56 -4.82 -7.66 -0.69
CA MET A 56 -3.94 -6.50 -0.50
C MET A 56 -3.37 -6.01 -1.83
N CYS A 57 -3.38 -4.69 -2.01
CA CYS A 57 -2.67 -4.02 -3.10
C CYS A 57 -1.88 -2.81 -2.60
N TRP A 58 -0.72 -2.60 -3.20
CA TRP A 58 0.01 -1.34 -3.15
C TRP A 58 -0.59 -0.41 -4.19
N TYR A 59 -1.33 0.60 -3.75
CA TYR A 59 -1.93 1.60 -4.62
C TYR A 59 -1.04 2.83 -4.67
N VAL A 60 -0.58 3.18 -5.87
CA VAL A 60 0.23 4.36 -6.15
C VAL A 60 -0.66 5.39 -6.82
N ASN A 61 -0.91 6.50 -6.13
CA ASN A 61 -1.75 7.57 -6.65
C ASN A 61 -1.06 8.38 -7.76
N GLU A 62 -1.79 9.31 -8.39
CA GLU A 62 -1.29 10.16 -9.47
C GLU A 62 -0.02 10.96 -9.12
N LYS A 63 0.21 11.24 -7.83
CA LYS A 63 1.39 11.96 -7.33
C LYS A 63 2.60 11.03 -7.13
N GLY A 64 2.45 9.73 -7.34
CA GLY A 64 3.49 8.72 -7.10
C GLY A 64 3.59 8.27 -5.64
N ILE A 65 2.58 8.55 -4.81
CA ILE A 65 2.56 8.12 -3.40
C ILE A 65 1.84 6.78 -3.27
N GLY A 66 2.57 5.79 -2.81
CA GLY A 66 2.15 4.43 -2.55
C GLY A 66 1.68 4.21 -1.11
N GLU A 67 0.58 3.47 -0.96
CA GLU A 67 0.08 2.95 0.31
C GLU A 67 -0.75 1.67 0.11
N TYR A 68 -0.97 0.93 1.20
CA TYR A 68 -1.78 -0.29 1.15
C TYR A 68 -3.29 -0.02 1.10
N HIS A 69 -3.96 -0.69 0.17
CA HIS A 69 -5.40 -0.69 -0.08
C HIS A 69 -5.88 -2.13 -0.26
N LEU A 70 -7.21 -2.32 -0.32
CA LEU A 70 -7.83 -3.58 -0.73
C LEU A 70 -8.23 -3.52 -2.20
N LEU A 71 -8.00 -4.61 -2.93
CA LEU A 71 -8.44 -4.83 -4.31
C LEU A 71 -9.39 -6.04 -4.33
N ILE A 72 -10.70 -5.77 -4.45
CA ILE A 72 -11.73 -6.81 -4.46
C ILE A 72 -12.59 -6.63 -5.71
N GLY A 73 -12.62 -7.64 -6.58
CA GLY A 73 -13.41 -7.59 -7.82
C GLY A 73 -13.03 -6.43 -8.76
N GLY A 74 -11.77 -5.99 -8.74
CA GLY A 74 -11.30 -4.84 -9.53
C GLY A 74 -11.55 -3.47 -8.87
N VAL A 75 -12.19 -3.42 -7.70
CA VAL A 75 -12.45 -2.19 -6.95
C VAL A 75 -11.35 -1.97 -5.90
N ILE A 76 -10.77 -0.76 -5.91
CA ILE A 76 -9.75 -0.34 -4.95
C ILE A 76 -10.42 0.38 -3.77
N MET A 77 -10.15 -0.06 -2.55
CA MET A 77 -10.74 0.49 -1.34
C MET A 77 -9.66 0.85 -0.31
N LYS A 78 -9.76 2.07 0.24
CA LYS A 78 -8.94 2.47 1.40
C LYS A 78 -9.29 1.60 2.61
N ILE A 79 -8.27 1.21 3.36
CA ILE A 79 -8.45 0.46 4.60
C ILE A 79 -8.91 1.43 5.69
N ALA A 80 -10.16 1.29 6.13
CA ALA A 80 -10.69 2.07 7.24
C ALA A 80 -10.02 1.69 8.57
N GLU A 81 -9.88 2.64 9.50
CA GLU A 81 -9.21 2.42 10.78
C GLU A 81 -9.86 1.29 11.61
N GLY A 82 -11.19 1.16 11.56
CA GLY A 82 -11.91 0.06 12.20
C GLY A 82 -11.57 -1.32 11.63
N VAL A 83 -11.22 -1.40 10.34
CA VAL A 83 -10.81 -2.66 9.69
C VAL A 83 -9.39 -3.04 10.08
N LYS A 84 -8.50 -2.06 10.32
CA LYS A 84 -7.14 -2.33 10.82
C LYS A 84 -7.16 -3.18 12.10
N LYS A 85 -8.15 -2.92 12.97
CA LYS A 85 -8.33 -3.66 14.23
C LYS A 85 -8.60 -5.15 14.06
N LEU A 86 -9.25 -5.53 12.96
CA LEU A 86 -9.78 -6.87 12.75
C LEU A 86 -8.92 -7.67 11.78
N GLY A 87 -8.48 -7.02 10.70
CA GLY A 87 -7.81 -7.65 9.58
C GLY A 87 -6.29 -7.71 9.66
N PHE A 88 -5.65 -7.04 10.63
CA PHE A 88 -4.20 -6.88 10.67
C PHE A 88 -3.60 -7.39 11.98
N ASN A 89 -2.35 -7.82 11.91
CA ASN A 89 -1.54 -8.19 13.06
C ASN A 89 -1.01 -6.90 13.69
N TYR A 90 -1.25 -6.73 15.00
CA TYR A 90 -0.72 -5.61 15.79
C TYR A 90 0.67 -5.91 16.34
#